data_AF-A0A6J7P248-F1
#
_entry.id   AF-A0A6J7P248-F1
#
_cell.length_a   1.000
_cell.length_b   1.000
_cell.length_c   1.000
_cell.angle_alpha   90.00
_cell.angle_beta   90.00
_cell.angle_gamma   90.00
#
_symmetry.space_group_name_H-M   'P 1'
#
loop_
_entity.id
_entity.type
_entity.pdbx_description
1 polymer ?
#
loop_
_entity_poly.entity_id
_entity_poly.type
_entity_poly.pdbx_seq_one_letter_code
_entity_poly.pdbx_strand_id
1 'polypeptide(L)'
;MTAPFHAIGLLRENLVNVGFGTAVAGETSFSPNSRITNIGIIEGLSAKSRKKVILFPGPNFVTHLNSFAGENPEPREVCGKQFKEFTGLPIFASLLHKPNKNLKVSLETPSGDIVSVGPELCVVTESNFISTDLIYGPAGKSIIRSEHLVLIIPKSPLSEGEQKIRISEKGRPDLHWSFTYKAEKLAP
;
A
#
# COMPACT_ATOMS: atom_id res chain seq x y z
N MET A 1 -5.78 1.37 8.70
CA MET A 1 -4.65 0.49 8.36
C MET A 1 -3.77 1.21 7.36
N THR A 2 -2.50 1.39 7.66
CA THR A 2 -1.55 2.14 6.82
C THR A 2 -0.50 1.25 6.16
N ALA A 3 -0.44 -0.04 6.54
CA ALA A 3 0.45 -1.05 5.98
C ALA A 3 -0.15 -1.66 4.68
N PRO A 4 0.47 -1.45 3.50
CA PRO A 4 -0.12 -1.79 2.21
C PRO A 4 -0.40 -3.28 1.96
N PHE A 5 0.46 -4.21 2.38
CA PHE A 5 0.22 -5.66 2.22
C PHE A 5 -0.95 -6.16 3.06
N HIS A 6 -1.18 -5.54 4.22
CA HIS A 6 -2.35 -5.87 5.04
C HIS A 6 -3.61 -5.22 4.46
N ALA A 7 -3.52 -3.97 4.00
CA ALA A 7 -4.66 -3.23 3.47
C ALA A 7 -5.23 -3.84 2.19
N ILE A 8 -4.37 -4.25 1.25
CA ILE A 8 -4.81 -4.73 -0.07
C ILE A 8 -5.78 -5.91 0.03
N GLY A 9 -5.52 -6.84 0.95
CA GLY A 9 -6.33 -8.04 1.09
C GLY A 9 -7.76 -7.76 1.57
N LEU A 10 -7.96 -6.70 2.37
CA LEU A 10 -9.28 -6.27 2.85
C LEU A 10 -10.10 -5.54 1.79
N LEU A 11 -9.44 -4.95 0.79
CA LEU A 11 -10.10 -4.18 -0.26
C LEU A 11 -10.52 -5.03 -1.47
N ARG A 12 -10.30 -6.35 -1.40
CA ARG A 12 -10.66 -7.28 -2.48
C ARG A 12 -12.18 -7.40 -2.60
N GLU A 13 -12.72 -7.15 -3.79
CA GLU A 13 -14.17 -7.26 -4.03
C GLU A 13 -14.71 -8.69 -3.85
N ASN A 14 -13.84 -9.70 -3.92
CA ASN A 14 -14.19 -11.10 -3.74
C ASN A 14 -13.95 -11.61 -2.31
N LEU A 15 -13.54 -10.74 -1.37
CA LEU A 15 -13.55 -11.03 0.06
C LEU A 15 -14.98 -10.97 0.58
N VAL A 16 -15.51 -12.11 1.01
CA VAL A 16 -16.91 -12.25 1.44
C VAL A 16 -17.05 -12.46 2.94
N ASN A 17 -16.03 -13.01 3.59
CA ASN A 17 -16.00 -13.20 5.04
C ASN A 17 -14.66 -12.73 5.60
N VAL A 18 -14.64 -12.35 6.87
CA VAL A 18 -13.41 -12.08 7.62
C VAL A 18 -13.47 -12.80 8.94
N GLY A 19 -12.38 -13.48 9.30
CA GLY A 19 -12.17 -13.97 10.65
C GLY A 19 -11.49 -12.88 11.48
N PHE A 20 -11.91 -12.71 12.73
CA PHE A 20 -11.18 -11.90 13.69
C PHE A 20 -10.89 -12.74 14.94
N GLY A 21 -9.72 -12.55 15.52
CA GLY A 21 -9.30 -13.29 16.70
C GLY A 21 -8.38 -12.45 17.55
N THR A 22 -8.49 -12.62 18.87
CA THR A 22 -7.64 -11.94 19.84
C THR A 22 -7.02 -12.97 20.76
N ALA A 23 -5.71 -12.89 20.95
CA ALA A 23 -4.96 -13.74 21.86
C ALA A 23 -3.97 -12.90 22.68
N VAL A 24 -3.50 -13.45 23.80
CA VAL A 24 -2.34 -12.90 24.50
C VAL A 24 -1.10 -13.56 23.91
N ALA A 25 -0.14 -12.73 23.49
CA ALA A 25 1.10 -13.22 22.90
C ALA A 25 1.92 -13.98 23.96
N GLY A 26 2.39 -15.17 23.61
CA GLY A 26 3.23 -15.99 24.48
C GLY A 26 4.58 -15.35 24.76
N GLU A 27 5.30 -15.86 25.77
CA GLU A 27 6.54 -15.27 26.29
C GLU A 27 7.66 -15.11 25.25
N THR A 28 7.69 -15.95 24.21
CA THR A 28 8.69 -15.92 23.13
C THR A 28 8.30 -15.04 21.93
N SER A 29 7.16 -14.35 22.00
CA SER A 29 6.66 -13.52 20.90
C SER A 29 7.41 -12.18 20.82
N PHE A 30 7.29 -11.47 19.69
CA PHE A 30 7.87 -10.12 19.53
C PHE A 30 7.35 -9.09 20.56
N SER A 31 6.12 -9.28 21.06
CA SER A 31 5.54 -8.44 22.12
C SER A 31 4.90 -9.32 23.20
N PRO A 32 5.71 -9.89 24.14
CA PRO A 32 5.22 -10.81 25.16
C PRO A 32 4.13 -10.21 26.05
N ASN A 33 3.13 -11.01 26.44
CA ASN A 33 1.99 -10.61 27.28
C ASN A 33 1.07 -9.52 26.72
N SER A 34 1.34 -9.04 25.49
CA SER A 34 0.47 -8.11 24.80
C SER A 34 -0.77 -8.82 24.25
N ARG A 35 -1.92 -8.14 24.31
CA ARG A 35 -3.13 -8.56 23.60
C ARG A 35 -2.97 -8.23 22.12
N ILE A 36 -2.93 -9.26 21.28
CA ILE A 36 -2.80 -9.14 19.83
C ILE A 36 -4.14 -9.49 19.20
N THR A 37 -4.64 -8.60 18.35
CA THR A 37 -5.80 -8.85 17.50
C THR A 37 -5.34 -9.05 16.07
N ASN A 38 -5.80 -10.13 15.44
CA ASN A 38 -5.47 -10.46 14.06
C ASN A 38 -6.76 -10.62 13.23
N ILE A 39 -6.63 -10.37 11.93
CA ILE A 39 -7.71 -10.50 10.95
C ILE A 39 -7.27 -11.56 9.92
N GLY A 40 -8.06 -12.62 9.82
CA GLY A 40 -7.89 -13.68 8.82
C GLY A 40 -8.77 -13.40 7.61
N ILE A 41 -8.14 -13.15 6.45
CA ILE A 41 -8.86 -12.83 5.20
C ILE A 41 -8.79 -13.95 4.15
N ILE A 42 -7.86 -14.89 4.26
CA ILE A 42 -7.54 -15.84 3.17
C ILE A 42 -8.71 -16.82 2.95
N GLU A 43 -9.19 -17.45 4.01
CA GLU A 43 -10.34 -18.37 3.98
C GLU A 43 -11.66 -17.69 3.61
N GLY A 44 -11.69 -16.35 3.69
CA GLY A 44 -12.86 -15.54 3.41
C GLY A 44 -13.01 -15.14 1.94
N LEU A 45 -12.07 -15.49 1.07
CA LEU A 45 -12.12 -15.18 -0.36
C LEU A 45 -13.05 -16.16 -1.08
N SER A 46 -13.98 -15.62 -1.87
CA SER A 46 -14.76 -16.46 -2.78
C SER A 46 -13.89 -16.98 -3.93
N ALA A 47 -14.28 -18.13 -4.50
CA ALA A 47 -13.60 -18.73 -5.65
C ALA A 47 -13.69 -17.87 -6.94
N LYS A 48 -14.55 -16.85 -6.96
CA LYS A 48 -14.64 -15.93 -8.10
C LYS A 48 -13.42 -15.02 -8.13
N SER A 49 -12.74 -14.98 -9.27
CA SER A 49 -11.64 -14.05 -9.50
C SER A 49 -12.13 -12.60 -9.49
N ARG A 50 -11.29 -11.72 -8.95
CA ARG A 50 -11.47 -10.27 -9.02
C ARG A 50 -11.44 -9.78 -10.47
N LYS A 51 -12.28 -8.79 -10.77
CA LYS A 51 -12.48 -8.13 -12.06
C LYS A 51 -12.20 -6.63 -12.03
N LYS A 52 -11.94 -6.04 -10.86
CA LYS A 52 -11.66 -4.61 -10.70
C LYS A 52 -10.25 -4.34 -10.18
N VAL A 53 -9.64 -3.27 -10.67
CA VAL A 53 -8.45 -2.68 -10.04
C VAL A 53 -8.83 -2.21 -8.65
N ILE A 54 -7.97 -2.48 -7.67
CA ILE A 54 -8.12 -1.93 -6.32
C ILE A 54 -7.21 -0.72 -6.20
N LEU A 55 -7.77 0.39 -5.72
CA LEU A 55 -7.06 1.64 -5.49
C LEU A 55 -7.15 2.01 -4.02
N PHE A 56 -6.05 2.49 -3.45
CA PHE A 56 -6.01 3.02 -2.11
C PHE A 56 -5.08 4.23 -2.01
N PRO A 57 -5.54 5.34 -1.40
CA PRO A 57 -6.94 5.68 -1.18
C PRO A 57 -7.76 5.62 -2.49
N GLY A 58 -9.05 5.30 -2.37
CA GLY A 58 -9.92 5.11 -3.53
C GLY A 58 -10.28 6.42 -4.24
N PRO A 59 -10.84 6.37 -5.46
CA PRO A 59 -11.27 7.55 -6.20
C PRO A 59 -12.28 8.40 -5.41
N ASN A 60 -12.05 9.70 -5.35
CA ASN A 60 -12.89 10.68 -4.64
C ASN A 60 -13.04 10.41 -3.13
N PHE A 61 -12.17 9.59 -2.54
CA PHE A 61 -12.22 9.27 -1.12
C PHE A 61 -11.54 10.34 -0.27
N VAL A 62 -12.05 10.58 0.94
CA VAL A 62 -11.38 11.41 1.94
C VAL A 62 -10.68 10.51 2.95
N THR A 63 -9.34 10.58 2.99
CA THR A 63 -8.53 9.88 3.99
C THR A 63 -8.07 10.84 5.08
N HIS A 64 -8.06 10.35 6.32
CA HIS A 64 -7.43 11.00 7.47
C HIS A 64 -6.08 10.37 7.82
N LEU A 65 -5.72 9.27 7.13
CA LEU A 65 -4.41 8.64 7.26
C LEU A 65 -3.40 9.45 6.44
N ASN A 66 -2.23 9.74 7.02
CA ASN A 66 -1.19 10.50 6.33
C ASN A 66 0.21 9.90 6.41
N SER A 67 0.37 8.83 7.18
CA SER A 67 1.66 8.21 7.40
C SER A 67 1.51 6.70 7.54
N PHE A 68 2.63 6.03 7.37
CA PHE A 68 2.74 4.59 7.54
C PHE A 68 3.91 4.24 8.44
N ALA A 69 3.65 3.30 9.34
CA ALA A 69 4.65 2.61 10.12
C ALA A 69 4.24 1.15 10.25
N GLY A 70 5.24 0.27 10.30
CA GLY A 70 5.05 -1.15 10.63
C GLY A 70 4.49 -1.97 9.48
N GLU A 71 5.39 -2.66 8.76
CA GLU A 71 5.06 -3.77 7.89
C GLU A 71 6.24 -4.74 7.87
N ASN A 72 5.94 -6.05 7.84
CA ASN A 72 6.96 -7.07 7.69
C ASN A 72 6.50 -8.09 6.64
N PRO A 73 7.24 -8.30 5.53
CA PRO A 73 8.52 -7.67 5.18
C PRO A 73 8.37 -6.18 4.88
N GLU A 74 9.46 -5.42 4.98
CA GLU A 74 9.45 -3.96 4.79
C GLU A 74 9.40 -3.60 3.29
N PRO A 75 8.28 -3.07 2.76
CA PRO A 75 8.17 -2.76 1.33
C PRO A 75 9.10 -1.63 0.87
N ARG A 76 9.56 -0.78 1.81
CA ARG A 76 10.38 0.38 1.47
C ARG A 76 11.83 0.03 1.21
N GLU A 77 12.32 -1.18 1.51
CA GLU A 77 13.75 -1.52 1.32
C GLU A 77 14.28 -1.19 -0.09
N VAL A 78 13.42 -1.25 -1.12
CA VAL A 78 13.75 -0.86 -2.50
C VAL A 78 14.01 0.63 -2.69
N CYS A 79 13.53 1.49 -1.79
CA CYS A 79 13.63 2.95 -1.84
C CYS A 79 15.04 3.48 -1.47
N GLY A 80 16.03 2.59 -1.36
CA GLY A 80 17.43 2.92 -1.13
C GLY A 80 17.81 2.94 0.35
N LYS A 81 19.03 3.38 0.66
CA LYS A 81 19.61 3.27 2.02
C LYS A 81 18.81 4.02 3.10
N GLN A 82 18.13 5.08 2.71
CA GLN A 82 17.32 5.94 3.58
C GLN A 82 15.84 5.59 3.50
N PHE A 83 15.48 4.35 3.14
CA PHE A 83 14.09 3.96 2.94
C PHE A 83 13.15 4.27 4.11
N LYS A 84 13.68 4.29 5.34
CA LYS A 84 12.92 4.63 6.55
C LYS A 84 12.43 6.09 6.57
N GLU A 85 13.02 6.96 5.77
CA GLU A 85 12.56 8.35 5.59
C GLU A 85 11.28 8.43 4.78
N PHE A 86 10.92 7.38 4.03
CA PHE A 86 9.65 7.30 3.31
C PHE A 86 8.52 6.99 4.30
N THR A 87 7.90 8.04 4.82
CA THR A 87 6.93 7.97 5.91
C THR A 87 5.51 8.36 5.49
N GLY A 88 5.35 8.93 4.28
CA GLY A 88 4.06 9.31 3.75
C GLY A 88 3.10 8.13 3.60
N LEU A 89 1.80 8.43 3.52
CA LEU A 89 0.77 7.41 3.30
C LEU A 89 1.10 6.58 2.04
N PRO A 90 1.23 5.25 2.14
CA PRO A 90 1.37 4.39 0.98
C PRO A 90 0.09 4.42 0.18
N ILE A 91 0.25 4.75 -1.10
CA ILE A 91 -0.79 4.75 -2.11
C ILE A 91 -0.55 3.50 -2.95
N PHE A 92 -1.60 2.81 -3.39
CA PHE A 92 -1.40 1.66 -4.25
C PHE A 92 -2.49 1.46 -5.30
N ALA A 93 -2.07 0.82 -6.38
CA ALA A 93 -2.94 0.19 -7.35
C ALA A 93 -2.60 -1.31 -7.43
N SER A 94 -3.58 -2.16 -7.19
CA SER A 94 -3.48 -3.60 -7.47
C SER A 94 -4.18 -3.85 -8.80
N LEU A 95 -3.38 -4.08 -9.84
CA LEU A 95 -3.82 -4.12 -11.24
C LEU A 95 -4.43 -5.48 -11.60
N LEU A 96 -5.10 -5.54 -12.75
CA LEU A 96 -5.61 -6.80 -13.32
C LEU A 96 -4.60 -7.47 -14.25
N HIS A 97 -3.41 -6.89 -14.38
CA HIS A 97 -2.34 -7.37 -15.23
C HIS A 97 -0.99 -7.07 -14.61
N LYS A 98 0.01 -7.87 -14.97
CA LYS A 98 1.41 -7.67 -14.61
C LYS A 98 1.89 -6.24 -14.95
N PRO A 99 2.36 -5.41 -13.98
CA PRO A 99 2.85 -4.07 -14.28
C PRO A 99 4.08 -4.10 -15.21
N ASN A 100 4.16 -3.15 -16.14
CA ASN A 100 5.30 -2.99 -17.02
C ASN A 100 6.53 -2.53 -16.21
N LYS A 101 7.71 -3.12 -16.49
CA LYS A 101 8.97 -2.71 -15.83
C LYS A 101 9.29 -1.22 -15.97
N ASN A 102 8.84 -0.59 -17.07
CA ASN A 102 9.07 0.82 -17.36
C ASN A 102 7.82 1.70 -17.15
N LEU A 103 6.90 1.28 -16.28
CA LEU A 103 5.73 2.08 -15.94
C LEU A 103 6.16 3.43 -15.35
N LYS A 104 5.39 4.48 -15.63
CA LYS A 104 5.61 5.81 -15.08
C LYS A 104 4.54 6.11 -14.04
N VAL A 105 4.94 6.69 -12.91
CA VAL A 105 4.05 7.15 -11.85
C VAL A 105 4.32 8.61 -11.55
N SER A 106 3.26 9.39 -11.35
CA SER A 106 3.34 10.72 -10.77
C SER A 106 2.24 10.96 -9.73
N LEU A 107 2.58 11.79 -8.75
CA LEU A 107 1.67 12.35 -7.74
C LEU A 107 1.62 13.87 -7.94
N GLU A 108 0.44 14.42 -8.21
CA GLU A 108 0.17 15.85 -8.20
C GLU A 108 -0.35 16.25 -6.82
N THR A 109 0.29 17.23 -6.19
CA THR A 109 -0.07 17.76 -4.88
C THR A 109 -1.20 18.80 -4.99
N PRO A 110 -1.82 19.22 -3.87
CA PRO A 110 -2.85 20.27 -3.89
C PRO A 110 -2.33 21.64 -4.39
N SER A 111 -1.02 21.89 -4.29
CA SER A 111 -0.36 23.09 -4.84
C SER A 111 -0.18 23.03 -6.37
N GLY A 112 -0.42 21.87 -6.99
CA GLY A 112 -0.18 21.63 -8.41
C GLY A 112 1.23 21.12 -8.74
N ASP A 113 2.05 20.82 -7.73
CA ASP A 113 3.40 20.28 -7.94
C ASP A 113 3.31 18.81 -8.38
N ILE A 114 4.04 18.45 -9.44
CA ILE A 114 4.09 17.08 -9.95
C ILE A 114 5.35 16.40 -9.44
N VAL A 115 5.18 15.46 -8.51
CA VAL A 115 6.24 14.60 -7.99
C VAL A 115 6.31 13.32 -8.82
N SER A 116 7.46 13.05 -9.42
CA SER A 116 7.73 11.83 -10.18
C SER A 116 8.61 10.86 -9.39
N VAL A 117 8.67 9.59 -9.83
CA VAL A 117 9.51 8.56 -9.21
C VAL A 117 10.96 9.04 -9.06
N GLY A 118 11.50 8.96 -7.85
CA GLY A 118 12.82 9.50 -7.52
C GLY A 118 12.98 9.74 -6.01
N PRO A 119 13.76 10.77 -5.61
CA PRO A 119 14.07 11.05 -4.21
C PRO A 119 12.85 11.27 -3.31
N GLU A 120 11.78 11.86 -3.85
CA GLU A 120 10.58 12.24 -3.10
C GLU A 120 9.42 11.24 -3.27
N LEU A 121 9.53 10.28 -4.19
CA LEU A 121 8.48 9.32 -4.50
C LEU A 121 9.09 7.97 -4.90
N CYS A 122 8.89 6.97 -4.06
CA CYS A 122 9.34 5.62 -4.31
C CYS A 122 8.21 4.79 -4.93
N VAL A 123 8.55 3.93 -5.89
CA VAL A 123 7.59 2.99 -6.49
C VAL A 123 8.09 1.56 -6.36
N VAL A 124 7.23 0.68 -5.85
CA VAL A 124 7.52 -0.74 -5.66
C VAL A 124 6.59 -1.56 -6.53
N THR A 125 7.16 -2.50 -7.27
CA THR A 125 6.47 -3.48 -8.11
C THR A 125 7.14 -4.83 -7.97
N GLU A 126 6.59 -5.86 -8.60
CA GLU A 126 7.24 -7.18 -8.62
C GLU A 126 8.62 -7.17 -9.30
N SER A 127 8.92 -6.13 -10.10
CA SER A 127 10.15 -6.06 -10.88
C SER A 127 11.35 -5.57 -10.08
N ASN A 128 11.12 -4.85 -8.98
CA ASN A 128 12.16 -4.24 -8.16
C ASN A 128 12.06 -4.58 -6.66
N PHE A 129 10.99 -5.24 -6.20
CA PHE A 129 10.86 -5.61 -4.80
C PHE A 129 12.06 -6.44 -4.29
N ILE A 130 12.62 -5.98 -3.17
CA ILE A 130 13.67 -6.65 -2.41
C ILE A 130 13.24 -6.70 -0.94
N SER A 131 13.73 -7.71 -0.22
CA SER A 131 13.63 -7.74 1.23
C SER A 131 14.81 -8.50 1.82
N THR A 132 15.30 -8.01 2.95
CA THR A 132 16.34 -8.63 3.78
C THR A 132 15.75 -9.58 4.83
N ASP A 133 14.42 -9.61 5.01
CA ASP A 133 13.75 -10.56 5.88
C ASP A 133 13.69 -11.96 5.20
N LEU A 134 14.44 -12.91 5.76
CA LEU A 134 14.53 -14.27 5.23
C LEU A 134 13.28 -15.13 5.49
N ILE A 135 12.44 -14.74 6.45
CA ILE A 135 11.24 -15.48 6.85
C ILE A 135 10.04 -14.96 6.05
N TYR A 136 9.81 -13.65 6.08
CA TYR A 136 8.62 -13.02 5.50
C TYR A 136 8.85 -12.39 4.12
N GLY A 137 10.11 -12.16 3.73
CA GLY A 137 10.46 -11.64 2.39
C GLY A 137 9.85 -12.43 1.23
N PRO A 138 9.90 -13.78 1.23
CA PRO A 138 9.22 -14.59 0.22
C PRO A 138 7.71 -14.37 0.16
N ALA A 139 7.06 -14.15 1.31
CA ALA A 139 5.63 -13.87 1.37
C ALA A 139 5.29 -12.49 0.76
N GLY A 140 6.05 -11.44 1.10
CA GLY A 140 5.87 -10.11 0.50
C GLY A 140 6.06 -10.12 -1.03
N LYS A 141 7.08 -10.84 -1.52
CA LYS A 141 7.30 -11.03 -2.96
C LYS A 141 6.11 -11.74 -3.63
N SER A 142 5.55 -12.76 -2.96
CA SER A 142 4.37 -13.48 -3.44
C SER A 142 3.15 -12.55 -3.53
N ILE A 143 2.91 -11.73 -2.49
CA ILE A 143 1.80 -10.77 -2.44
C ILE A 143 1.90 -9.75 -3.57
N ILE A 144 3.06 -9.09 -3.73
CA ILE A 144 3.24 -8.09 -4.79
C ILE A 144 2.99 -8.68 -6.18
N ARG A 145 3.47 -9.92 -6.41
CA ARG A 145 3.31 -10.60 -7.69
C ARG A 145 1.86 -11.01 -7.95
N SER A 146 1.18 -11.61 -6.97
CA SER A 146 -0.19 -12.08 -7.12
C SER A 146 -1.20 -10.94 -7.22
N GLU A 147 -0.92 -9.81 -6.57
CA GLU A 147 -1.74 -8.61 -6.61
C GLU A 147 -1.43 -7.71 -7.81
N HIS A 148 -0.38 -7.99 -8.58
CA HIS A 148 0.09 -7.09 -9.62
C HIS A 148 0.25 -5.65 -9.08
N LEU A 149 0.90 -5.56 -7.93
CA LEU A 149 0.87 -4.37 -7.09
C LEU A 149 1.83 -3.30 -7.63
N VAL A 150 1.33 -2.08 -7.67
CA VAL A 150 2.11 -0.84 -7.79
C VAL A 150 1.94 -0.09 -6.48
N LEU A 151 2.95 -0.17 -5.61
CA LEU A 151 3.01 0.65 -4.40
C LEU A 151 3.69 1.97 -4.73
N ILE A 152 3.12 3.07 -4.25
CA ILE A 152 3.56 4.43 -4.44
C ILE A 152 3.74 5.01 -3.05
N ILE A 153 4.98 5.26 -2.66
CA ILE A 153 5.32 5.65 -1.29
C ILE A 153 5.98 7.03 -1.37
N PRO A 154 5.25 8.10 -1.01
CA PRO A 154 5.83 9.43 -0.88
C PRO A 154 6.87 9.46 0.24
N LYS A 155 7.93 10.26 0.06
CA LYS A 155 8.94 10.43 1.10
C LYS A 155 8.32 11.08 2.34
N SER A 156 7.66 12.21 2.14
CA SER A 156 7.02 13.00 3.20
C SER A 156 5.51 12.71 3.32
N PRO A 157 4.90 12.96 4.49
CA PRO A 157 3.43 13.02 4.62
C PRO A 157 2.79 13.96 3.60
N LEU A 158 1.57 13.64 3.17
CA LEU A 158 0.82 14.40 2.19
C LEU A 158 0.39 15.75 2.77
N SER A 159 0.41 16.79 1.93
CA SER A 159 -0.21 18.08 2.26
C SER A 159 -1.73 17.97 2.23
N GLU A 160 -2.44 18.70 3.08
CA GLU A 160 -3.91 18.70 3.11
C GLU A 160 -4.49 19.19 1.78
N GLY A 161 -5.50 18.46 1.26
CA GLY A 161 -6.15 18.74 -0.01
C GLY A 161 -6.16 17.55 -0.99
N GLU A 162 -6.59 17.82 -2.22
CA GLU A 162 -6.69 16.84 -3.29
C GLU A 162 -5.31 16.41 -3.78
N GLN A 163 -5.06 15.10 -3.77
CA GLN A 163 -3.93 14.45 -4.40
C GLN A 163 -4.41 13.80 -5.70
N LYS A 164 -3.64 13.90 -6.79
CA LYS A 164 -3.94 13.18 -8.04
C LYS A 164 -2.83 12.22 -8.39
N ILE A 165 -3.20 10.99 -8.73
CA ILE A 165 -2.27 9.93 -9.10
C ILE A 165 -2.43 9.62 -10.57
N ARG A 166 -1.31 9.42 -11.26
CA ARG A 166 -1.29 8.91 -12.63
C ARG A 166 -0.29 7.76 -12.75
N ILE A 167 -0.74 6.67 -13.36
CA ILE A 167 0.08 5.53 -13.77
C ILE A 167 -0.05 5.39 -15.28
N SER A 168 1.08 5.43 -15.98
CA SER A 168 1.15 5.29 -17.45
C SER A 168 2.01 4.09 -17.84
N GLU A 169 1.46 3.25 -18.71
CA GLU A 169 2.12 2.04 -19.22
C GLU A 169 2.02 1.99 -20.74
N LYS A 170 3.14 1.66 -21.42
CA LYS A 170 3.14 1.51 -22.89
C LYS A 170 2.13 0.43 -23.31
N GLY A 171 1.22 0.78 -24.21
CA GLY A 171 0.23 -0.14 -24.78
C GLY A 171 -1.01 -0.34 -23.91
N ARG A 172 -1.21 0.46 -22.86
CA ARG A 172 -2.41 0.44 -22.02
C ARG A 172 -2.95 1.86 -21.82
N PRO A 173 -4.26 2.02 -21.58
CA PRO A 173 -4.81 3.30 -21.14
C PRO A 173 -4.17 3.75 -19.82
N ASP A 174 -4.00 5.05 -19.65
CA ASP A 174 -3.54 5.61 -18.39
C ASP A 174 -4.57 5.37 -17.28
N LEU A 175 -4.08 4.97 -16.12
CA LEU A 175 -4.86 4.90 -14.89
C LEU A 175 -4.63 6.19 -14.11
N HIS A 176 -5.69 6.94 -13.86
CA HIS A 176 -5.63 8.14 -13.03
C HIS A 176 -6.81 8.19 -12.06
N TRP A 177 -6.57 8.73 -10.87
CA TRP A 177 -7.60 9.00 -9.88
C TRP A 177 -7.15 10.10 -8.92
N SER A 178 -8.09 10.66 -8.17
CA SER A 178 -7.79 11.58 -7.08
C SER A 178 -8.40 11.11 -5.77
N PHE A 179 -7.85 11.61 -4.67
CA PHE A 179 -8.38 11.46 -3.32
C PHE A 179 -7.98 12.69 -2.50
N THR A 180 -8.69 12.95 -1.41
CA THR A 180 -8.40 14.10 -0.54
C THR A 180 -7.79 13.60 0.76
N TYR A 181 -6.62 14.12 1.12
CA TYR A 181 -6.14 14.02 2.50
C TYR A 181 -6.72 15.18 3.30
N LYS A 182 -7.30 14.88 4.46
CA LYS A 182 -7.82 15.87 5.41
C LYS A 182 -7.24 15.59 6.78
N ALA A 183 -6.57 16.59 7.36
CA ALA A 183 -6.03 16.45 8.71
C ALA A 183 -7.16 16.18 9.70
N GLU A 184 -6.92 15.28 10.65
CA GLU A 184 -7.86 15.04 11.73
C GLU A 184 -7.92 16.28 12.61
N LYS A 185 -9.11 16.88 12.77
CA LYS A 185 -9.32 17.90 13.78
C LYS A 185 -9.39 17.17 15.11
N LEU A 186 -8.29 17.17 15.87
CA LEU A 186 -8.36 16.78 17.27
C LEU A 186 -9.38 17.70 17.94
N ALA A 187 -10.43 17.12 18.52
CA ALA A 187 -11.36 17.87 19.35
C ALA A 187 -10.57 18.53 20.50
N PRO A 188 -10.87 19.78 20.87
CA PRO A 188 -10.18 20.47 21.96
C PRO A 188 -10.34 19.76 23.31
#